data_AF-A0A917FQ99-F1
#
_entry.id   AF-A0A917FQ99-F1
#
_cell.length_a   1.000
_cell.length_b   1.000
_cell.length_c   1.000
_cell.angle_alpha   90.00
_cell.angle_beta   90.00
_cell.angle_gamma   90.00
#
_symmetry.space_group_name_H-M   'P 1'
#
loop_
_entity.id
_entity.type
_entity.pdbx_description
1 polymer ?
#
loop_
_entity_poly.entity_id
_entity_poly.type
_entity_poly.pdbx_seq_one_letter_code
_entity_poly.pdbx_strand_id
1 'polypeptide(L)' 'MSNKQKGSPNNTAGQAGQKSKPVDQANNGSMVQDEQDMKRLGKDMESMKTNQQLQQDGLVPDPIQE' A
#
# COMPACT_ATOMS: atom_id res chain seq x y z
N MET A 1 -21.62 16.63 21.99
CA MET A 1 -20.93 17.65 21.17
C MET A 1 -19.60 17.09 20.70
N SER A 2 -19.51 16.85 19.39
CA SER A 2 -18.32 16.78 18.52
C SER A 2 -17.04 16.12 19.04
N ASN A 3 -16.84 14.84 18.70
CA ASN A 3 -15.53 14.19 18.82
C ASN A 3 -14.69 14.56 17.59
N LYS A 4 -13.82 15.57 17.77
CA LYS A 4 -12.85 16.02 16.76
C LYS A 4 -11.67 15.05 16.76
N GLN A 5 -11.76 13.95 16.00
CA GLN A 5 -10.59 13.12 15.72
C GLN A 5 -9.66 13.89 14.79
N LYS A 6 -8.65 14.52 15.40
CA LYS A 6 -7.50 15.10 14.69
C LYS A 6 -6.78 13.96 13.98
N GLY A 7 -6.81 13.97 12.64
CA GLY A 7 -5.94 13.15 11.81
C GLY A 7 -4.49 13.43 12.18
N SER A 8 -3.79 12.40 12.64
CA SER A 8 -2.37 12.49 12.97
C SER A 8 -1.57 12.34 11.68
N PRO A 9 -0.74 13.32 11.28
CA PRO A 9 0.03 13.25 10.05
C PRO A 9 1.34 12.50 10.33
N ASN A 10 1.33 11.17 10.29
CA ASN A 10 2.58 10.39 10.32
C ASN A 10 2.87 9.81 8.94
N ASN A 11 3.50 10.65 8.13
CA ASN A 11 4.34 10.27 6.99
C ASN A 11 5.43 9.31 7.48
N THR A 12 5.45 8.04 7.06
CA THR A 12 6.70 7.41 6.56
C THR A 12 6.63 5.99 5.96
N ALA A 13 5.56 5.18 6.11
CA ALA A 13 5.65 3.77 5.65
C ALA A 13 4.33 3.14 5.19
N GLY A 14 3.48 3.90 4.50
CA GLY A 14 2.17 3.40 4.10
C GLY A 14 1.28 3.02 5.27
N GLN A 15 0.53 1.93 5.14
CA GLN A 15 -0.38 1.45 6.19
C GLN A 15 0.36 0.88 7.40
N ALA A 16 1.66 0.59 7.29
CA ALA A 16 2.44 0.03 8.38
C ALA A 16 2.53 1.03 9.55
N GLY A 17 2.06 0.61 10.73
CA GLY A 17 2.04 1.43 11.94
C GLY A 17 0.80 2.32 12.11
N GLN A 18 -0.15 2.32 11.15
CA GLN A 18 -1.44 2.98 11.32
C GLN A 18 -2.40 2.09 12.13
N LYS A 19 -3.22 2.70 12.99
CA LYS A 19 -4.27 1.97 13.71
C LYS A 19 -5.34 1.51 12.73
N SER A 20 -5.80 0.27 12.87
CA SER A 20 -6.92 -0.25 12.08
C SER A 20 -8.20 0.55 12.35
N LYS A 21 -8.96 0.82 11.30
CA LYS A 21 -10.31 1.40 11.42
C LYS A 21 -11.30 0.36 11.98
N PRO A 22 -12.29 0.80 12.77
CA PRO A 22 -13.45 -0.03 13.12
C PRO A 22 -14.14 -0.61 11.88
N VAL A 23 -14.77 -1.79 12.03
CA VAL A 23 -15.38 -2.53 10.90
C VAL A 23 -16.50 -1.73 10.22
N ASP A 24 -17.28 -0.96 10.98
CA ASP A 24 -18.35 -0.08 10.50
C ASP A 24 -17.85 1.10 9.65
N GLN A 25 -16.56 1.41 9.74
CA GLN A 25 -15.90 2.49 8.99
C GLN A 25 -14.95 1.96 7.92
N ALA A 26 -14.73 0.64 7.88
CA ALA A 26 -13.88 -0.01 6.90
C ALA A 26 -14.62 -0.10 5.56
N ASN A 27 -13.92 0.26 4.48
CA ASN A 27 -14.44 0.08 3.13
C ASN A 27 -13.86 -1.21 2.54
N ASN A 28 -14.62 -2.30 2.60
CA ASN A 28 -14.17 -3.63 2.11
C ASN A 28 -13.87 -3.66 0.59
N GLY A 29 -14.28 -2.63 -0.17
CA GLY A 29 -13.91 -2.48 -1.58
C GLY A 29 -12.54 -1.84 -1.82
N SER A 30 -11.82 -1.47 -0.75
CA SER A 30 -10.54 -0.79 -0.81
C SER A 30 -9.50 -1.54 0.03
N MET A 31 -8.35 -1.82 -0.58
CA MET A 31 -7.17 -2.32 0.16
C MET A 31 -6.41 -1.19 0.88
N VAL A 32 -6.78 0.07 0.66
CA VAL A 32 -6.15 1.26 1.26
C VAL A 32 -7.04 1.94 2.29
N GLN A 33 -6.40 2.58 3.27
CA GLN A 33 -7.10 3.25 4.36
C GLN A 33 -7.69 4.60 3.91
N ASP A 34 -7.01 5.33 3.04
CA ASP A 34 -7.42 6.64 2.54
C ASP A 34 -6.86 6.95 1.14
N GLU A 35 -7.22 8.13 0.61
CA GLU A 35 -6.82 8.57 -0.73
C GLU A 35 -5.31 8.87 -0.85
N GLN A 36 -4.67 9.35 0.21
CA GLN A 36 -3.23 9.62 0.18
C GLN A 36 -2.45 8.31 0.07
N ASP A 37 -2.89 7.29 0.80
CA ASP A 37 -2.36 5.94 0.70
C ASP A 37 -2.55 5.34 -0.70
N MET A 38 -3.70 5.57 -1.34
CA MET A 38 -3.96 5.19 -2.73
C MET A 38 -2.93 5.79 -3.71
N LYS A 39 -2.72 7.10 -3.62
CA LYS A 39 -1.78 7.83 -4.50
C LYS A 39 -0.35 7.36 -4.32
N ARG A 40 0.05 7.09 -3.08
CA ARG A 40 1.40 6.59 -2.77
C ARG A 40 1.58 5.17 -3.32
N LEU A 41 0.64 4.27 -3.05
CA LEU A 41 0.69 2.90 -3.59
C LEU A 41 0.79 2.91 -5.11
N GLY A 42 0.05 3.78 -5.80
CA GLY A 42 0.15 3.95 -7.25
C GLY A 42 1.57 4.28 -7.71
N LYS A 43 2.23 5.25 -7.07
CA LYS A 43 3.63 5.60 -7.38
C LYS A 43 4.61 4.47 -7.08
N ASP A 44 4.42 3.79 -5.95
CA ASP A 44 5.25 2.65 -5.58
C ASP A 44 5.13 1.56 -6.66
N MET A 45 3.90 1.26 -7.12
CA MET A 45 3.64 0.32 -8.20
C MET A 45 4.24 0.75 -9.55
N GLU A 46 4.13 2.02 -9.91
CA GLU A 46 4.73 2.58 -11.12
C GLU A 46 6.26 2.45 -11.12
N SER A 47 6.89 2.55 -9.94
CA SER A 47 8.35 2.44 -9.81
C SER A 47 8.87 1.00 -9.82
N MET A 48 8.00 0.00 -9.62
CA MET A 48 8.41 -1.40 -9.58
C MET A 48 8.78 -1.89 -10.98
N LYS A 49 9.93 -2.56 -11.08
CA LYS A 49 10.36 -3.20 -12.33
C LYS A 49 9.44 -4.35 -12.68
N THR A 50 9.16 -4.49 -13.97
CA THR A 50 8.47 -5.66 -14.53
C THR A 50 9.42 -6.86 -14.59
N ASN A 51 8.87 -8.07 -14.70
CA ASN A 51 9.66 -9.28 -14.88
C ASN A 51 10.58 -9.21 -16.11
N GLN A 52 10.16 -8.56 -17.20
CA GLN A 52 11.00 -8.39 -18.39
C GLN A 52 12.24 -7.54 -18.09
N GLN A 53 12.08 -6.46 -17.33
CA GLN A 53 13.21 -5.59 -16.92
C GLN A 53 14.13 -6.31 -15.93
N LEU A 54 13.57 -7.07 -14.98
CA LEU A 54 14.37 -7.85 -14.04
C LEU A 54 15.19 -8.94 -14.74
N GLN A 55 14.64 -9.60 -15.77
CA GLN A 55 15.37 -10.56 -16.58
C GLN A 55 16.54 -9.93 -17.34
N GLN A 56 16.39 -8.69 -17.83
CA GLN A 56 17.49 -7.93 -18.45
C GLN A 56 18.62 -7.63 -17.46
N ASP A 57 18.27 -7.46 -16.18
CA ASP A 57 19.23 -7.29 -15.08
C ASP A 57 19.82 -8.62 -14.56
N GLY A 58 19.45 -9.76 -15.16
CA GLY A 58 19.88 -11.10 -14.74
C GLY A 58 19.17 -11.64 -13.49
N LEU A 59 18.12 -10.95 -13.03
CA LEU A 59 17.29 -11.37 -11.90
C LEU A 59 16.15 -12.24 -12.42
N VAL A 60 16.36 -13.56 -12.40
CA VAL A 60 15.39 -14.56 -12.83
C VAL A 60 14.64 -15.16 -11.63
N PRO A 61 13.33 -15.43 -11.76
CA PRO A 61 12.56 -16.08 -10.69
C PRO A 61 13.00 -17.54 -10.52
N ASP A 62 12.85 -18.05 -9.30
CA ASP A 62 13.10 -19.45 -9.01
C ASP A 62 12.18 -20.36 -9.87
N PRO A 63 12.66 -21.55 -10.27
CA PRO A 63 11.84 -22.51 -11.00
C PRO A 63 10.58 -22.91 -10.22
N ILE A 64 9.47 -23.09 -10.94
CA ILE A 64 8.21 -23.60 -10.37
C ILE A 64 8.44 -25.02 -9.84
N GLN A 65 8.00 -25.28 -8.61
CA GLN A 65 8.08 -26.60 -7.99
C GLN A 65 6.76 -27.36 -8.23
N GLU A 66 6.85 -28.65 -8.57
CA GLU A 66 5.70 -29.58 -8.64
C GLU A 66 5.41 -30.25 -7.29
#